data_AF-A0A7J6FVP6-F1
#
_entry.id   AF-A0A7J6FVP6-F1
#
_cell.length_a   1.000
_cell.length_b   1.000
_cell.length_c   1.000
_cell.angle_alpha   90.00
_cell.angle_beta   90.00
_cell.angle_gamma   90.00
#
_symmetry.space_group_name_H-M   'P 1'
#
loop_
_entity.id
_entity.type
_entity.pdbx_description
1 polymer ?
#
loop_
_entity_poly.entity_id
_entity_poly.type
_entity_poly.pdbx_seq_one_letter_code
_entity_poly.pdbx_strand_id
1 'polypeptide(L)'
;MAIEEPEPAEPEQAESCGSRPLFSSSHPQRQKLDMYNDVLRRIQEINPVLASVPDFDEDLWLHFNRLPARYALDVNVERAEDVLTHKRLLKLAEESLIQPAFDVRIVQVYQPLNGNSVDSVHSDASLKEDAQSSYHPIKQGIHLPPTFGSSPNLETLAIHTDDPHAVEDGDTSMNERTVFHSPLHEITFSTVDKPKLLSELTALLAEIGLNIQEAHAFSTCDGYSLDVFVVEGWPHEETEELRAALAKGISKYKDQSSPKHQPVSSIREHKQVKIEPGLTSVDIPTDETDVWEIDTKLLKVEDKVGSGSYGDLYRGTYCSQEVAVKILKLERINAEMLRDFTQEVYIMRKIRHKNVVQFIGACTRHPNLCIVTEFMSKGSLYDFLHKQKAEFKLPFLLKVAMDISKGMNYLHQNNIIHRDLKTANLLMDENEVVKVADFGVARVQAQSGVMTAETGTYRWMAPEVIEHKPYDHKADIFSFGIVMWELLTGEIPYSSLTPLQAAVGVVQKGLRPTIPKNSHPRLVELLEGCWQQDPTERPNFSEIIEILRQIAKEVNGKERSSGGVFSSLKWNHHH
;
A
#
# COMPACT_ATOMS: atom_id res chain seq x y z
N MET A 1 70.33 13.86 -44.08
CA MET A 1 69.78 14.67 -45.19
C MET A 1 68.84 13.75 -45.95
N ALA A 2 67.56 14.02 -46.13
CA ALA A 2 66.79 15.23 -45.94
C ALA A 2 65.38 14.86 -45.42
N ILE A 3 64.76 15.85 -44.80
CA ILE A 3 63.41 15.89 -44.26
C ILE A 3 62.46 16.23 -45.43
N GLU A 4 61.32 15.57 -45.53
CA GLU A 4 60.14 16.08 -46.23
C GLU A 4 58.90 15.80 -45.38
N GLU A 5 58.25 16.90 -44.97
CA GLU A 5 56.94 16.96 -44.32
C GLU A 5 55.82 16.75 -45.35
N PRO A 6 54.63 16.28 -44.94
CA PRO A 6 53.40 16.57 -45.64
C PRO A 6 52.48 17.55 -44.88
N GLU A 7 51.83 18.39 -45.68
CA GLU A 7 50.91 19.50 -45.39
C GLU A 7 49.67 19.20 -44.53
N PRO A 8 48.99 20.25 -43.99
CA PRO A 8 47.94 20.11 -42.98
C PRO A 8 46.55 19.86 -43.57
N ALA A 9 45.75 19.04 -42.88
CA ALA A 9 44.34 18.81 -43.17
C ALA A 9 43.43 19.93 -42.64
N GLU A 10 42.42 20.30 -43.43
CA GLU A 10 41.36 21.27 -43.16
C GLU A 10 40.43 20.86 -42.00
N PRO A 11 39.70 21.81 -41.37
CA PRO A 11 38.90 21.54 -40.17
C PRO A 11 37.49 21.06 -40.54
N GLU A 12 37.15 19.82 -40.17
CA GLU A 12 35.76 19.35 -40.19
C GLU A 12 34.98 19.83 -38.97
N GLN A 13 33.71 20.13 -39.25
CA GLN A 13 32.76 20.88 -38.43
C GLN A 13 32.32 20.12 -37.18
N ALA A 14 32.24 20.85 -36.07
CA ALA A 14 31.70 20.36 -34.81
C ALA A 14 30.16 20.31 -34.87
N GLU A 15 29.59 19.11 -35.01
CA GLU A 15 28.22 18.82 -34.58
C GLU A 15 28.24 18.15 -33.20
N SER A 16 27.70 18.90 -32.24
CA SER A 16 27.62 18.59 -30.82
C SER A 16 26.56 17.53 -30.54
N CYS A 17 26.93 16.25 -30.56
CA CYS A 17 26.16 15.18 -29.92
C CYS A 17 26.40 15.18 -28.40
N GLY A 18 25.55 15.91 -27.65
CA GLY A 18 25.49 15.83 -26.21
C GLY A 18 24.93 14.48 -25.75
N SER A 19 25.83 13.54 -25.45
CA SER A 19 25.52 12.20 -24.96
C SER A 19 25.15 12.26 -23.47
N ARG A 20 23.94 11.83 -23.10
CA ARG A 20 23.58 11.54 -21.69
C ARG A 20 24.29 10.25 -21.24
N PRO A 21 24.85 10.18 -20.02
CA PRO A 21 25.52 8.97 -19.54
C PRO A 21 24.49 7.85 -19.27
N LEU A 22 24.73 6.69 -19.89
CA LEU A 22 24.05 5.43 -19.58
C LEU A 22 24.46 4.97 -18.17
N PHE A 23 23.68 5.38 -17.16
CA PHE A 23 23.63 4.68 -15.88
C PHE A 23 22.74 3.44 -16.04
N SER A 24 23.19 2.30 -15.53
CA SER A 24 22.36 1.08 -15.44
C SER A 24 21.16 1.37 -14.54
N SER A 25 20.02 1.71 -15.14
CA SER A 25 18.80 2.07 -14.42
C SER A 25 18.20 0.83 -13.77
N SER A 26 17.79 0.98 -12.50
CA SER A 26 17.01 -0.04 -11.81
C SER A 26 15.69 -0.28 -12.55
N HIS A 27 15.15 -1.52 -12.51
CA HIS A 27 13.91 -1.89 -13.19
C HIS A 27 12.73 -0.90 -12.99
N PRO A 28 12.51 -0.31 -11.80
CA PRO A 28 11.45 0.70 -11.59
C PRO A 28 11.71 2.03 -12.30
N GLN A 29 12.97 2.42 -12.47
CA GLN A 29 13.35 3.69 -13.09
C GLN A 29 13.22 3.61 -14.62
N ARG A 30 13.40 2.42 -15.20
CA ARG A 30 13.11 2.14 -16.60
C ARG A 30 11.61 2.21 -16.91
N GLN A 31 10.76 1.62 -16.06
CA GLN A 31 9.30 1.68 -16.21
C GLN A 31 8.75 3.12 -16.16
N LYS A 32 9.27 3.94 -15.23
CA LYS A 32 8.92 5.38 -15.19
C LYS A 32 9.26 6.09 -16.50
N LEU A 33 10.44 5.80 -17.06
CA LEU A 33 10.90 6.41 -18.30
C LEU A 33 10.01 6.01 -19.49
N ASP A 34 9.66 4.73 -19.59
CA ASP A 34 8.81 4.21 -20.66
C ASP A 34 7.41 4.87 -20.62
N MET A 35 6.75 4.86 -19.46
CA MET A 35 5.43 5.48 -19.29
C MET A 35 5.46 7.00 -19.55
N TYR A 36 6.48 7.68 -19.04
CA TYR A 36 6.65 9.12 -19.29
C TYR A 36 6.75 9.42 -20.79
N ASN A 37 7.51 8.63 -21.56
CA ASN A 37 7.65 8.82 -23.00
C ASN A 37 6.30 8.63 -23.72
N ASP A 38 5.50 7.66 -23.29
CA ASP A 38 4.18 7.40 -23.87
C ASP A 38 3.17 8.51 -23.56
N VAL A 39 3.16 9.00 -22.32
CA VAL A 39 2.35 10.16 -21.90
C VAL A 39 2.78 11.43 -22.64
N LEU A 40 4.09 11.69 -22.76
CA LEU A 40 4.63 12.85 -23.48
C LEU A 40 4.20 12.84 -24.95
N ARG A 41 4.35 11.69 -25.62
CA ARG A 41 3.93 11.51 -27.02
C ARG A 41 2.43 11.77 -27.18
N ARG A 42 1.62 11.21 -26.27
CA ARG A 42 0.16 11.40 -26.32
C ARG A 42 -0.24 12.86 -26.10
N ILE A 43 0.41 13.58 -25.19
CA ILE A 43 0.17 15.01 -24.99
C ILE A 43 0.57 15.82 -26.22
N GLN A 44 1.68 15.48 -26.88
CA GLN A 44 2.11 16.13 -28.13
C GLN A 44 1.10 15.95 -29.27
N GLU A 45 0.46 14.77 -29.35
CA GLU A 45 -0.58 14.48 -30.34
C GLU A 45 -1.89 15.24 -30.06
N ILE A 46 -2.31 15.33 -28.80
CA ILE A 46 -3.58 15.96 -28.40
C ILE A 46 -3.46 17.49 -28.35
N ASN A 47 -2.32 18.01 -27.88
CA ASN A 47 -2.11 19.44 -27.67
C ASN A 47 -0.67 19.88 -28.03
N PRO A 48 -0.38 20.04 -29.32
CA PRO A 48 0.97 20.40 -29.80
C PRO A 48 1.42 21.80 -29.34
N VAL A 49 0.49 22.68 -28.96
CA VAL A 49 0.80 24.03 -28.48
C VAL A 49 1.33 23.99 -27.04
N LEU A 50 0.75 23.17 -26.17
CA LEU A 50 1.26 22.97 -24.80
C LEU A 50 2.64 22.30 -24.78
N ALA A 51 2.87 21.35 -25.68
CA ALA A 51 4.16 20.66 -25.78
C ALA A 51 5.28 21.53 -26.37
N SER A 52 4.95 22.68 -26.96
CA SER A 52 5.92 23.67 -27.49
C SER A 52 6.39 24.68 -26.44
N VAL A 53 5.89 24.62 -25.20
CA VAL A 53 6.32 25.48 -24.11
C VAL A 53 7.75 25.11 -23.70
N PRO A 54 8.68 26.08 -23.56
CA PRO A 54 10.03 25.83 -23.06
C PRO A 54 9.99 25.09 -21.72
N ASP A 55 10.91 24.15 -21.52
CA ASP A 55 11.06 23.34 -20.29
C ASP A 55 9.90 22.39 -19.96
N PHE A 56 8.86 22.28 -20.79
CA PHE A 56 7.71 21.40 -20.57
C PHE A 56 8.13 19.93 -20.35
N ASP A 57 9.10 19.47 -21.12
CA ASP A 57 9.60 18.10 -21.07
C ASP A 57 10.29 17.79 -19.73
N GLU A 58 11.15 18.71 -19.27
CA GLU A 58 11.85 18.60 -17.99
C GLU A 58 10.86 18.68 -16.81
N ASP A 59 9.89 19.58 -16.90
CA ASP A 59 8.82 19.77 -15.93
C ASP A 59 7.94 18.52 -15.76
N LEU A 60 7.61 17.85 -16.87
CA LEU A 60 6.83 16.62 -16.85
C LEU A 60 7.64 15.45 -16.26
N TRP A 61 8.93 15.37 -16.60
CA TRP A 61 9.82 14.36 -16.01
C TRP A 61 10.01 14.55 -14.50
N LEU A 62 10.12 15.79 -14.03
CA LEU A 62 10.19 16.13 -12.61
C LEU A 62 8.93 15.67 -11.86
N HIS A 63 7.74 15.82 -12.46
CA HIS A 63 6.49 15.31 -11.89
C HIS A 63 6.52 13.79 -11.69
N PHE A 64 6.93 13.03 -12.70
CA PHE A 64 7.08 11.57 -12.59
C PHE A 64 8.12 11.15 -11.53
N ASN A 65 9.16 11.95 -11.32
CA ASN A 65 10.17 11.69 -10.30
C ASN A 65 9.68 12.04 -8.89
N ARG A 66 8.79 13.03 -8.74
CA ARG A 66 8.17 13.38 -7.46
C ARG A 66 7.26 12.28 -6.92
N LEU A 67 6.60 11.55 -7.81
CA LEU A 67 5.63 10.50 -7.45
C LEU A 67 6.27 9.10 -7.37
N PRO A 68 5.67 8.12 -6.67
CA PRO A 68 6.22 6.77 -6.54
C PRO A 68 6.18 6.00 -7.86
N ALA A 69 6.98 4.94 -7.99
CA ALA A 69 7.02 4.12 -9.22
C ALA A 69 5.64 3.54 -9.61
N ARG A 70 4.78 3.25 -8.63
CA ARG A 70 3.41 2.76 -8.89
C ARG A 70 2.54 3.74 -9.68
N TYR A 71 2.76 5.05 -9.52
CA TYR A 71 2.04 6.05 -10.29
C TYR A 71 2.24 5.80 -11.80
N ALA A 72 3.47 5.53 -12.23
CA ALA A 72 3.77 5.24 -13.63
C ALA A 72 3.28 3.86 -14.11
N LEU A 73 2.91 2.94 -13.20
CA LEU A 73 2.32 1.66 -13.56
C LEU A 73 0.80 1.74 -13.69
N ASP A 74 0.18 2.61 -12.89
CA ASP A 74 -1.27 2.66 -12.73
C ASP A 74 -1.93 3.74 -13.64
N VAL A 75 -1.18 4.73 -14.13
CA VAL A 75 -1.70 5.77 -15.04
C VAL A 75 -2.07 5.17 -16.41
N ASN A 76 -3.30 5.45 -16.85
CA ASN A 76 -3.75 5.14 -18.20
C ASN A 76 -3.17 6.14 -19.23
N VAL A 77 -2.42 5.64 -20.22
CA VAL A 77 -1.83 6.45 -21.31
C VAL A 77 -2.90 7.19 -22.13
N GLU A 78 -4.10 6.60 -22.29
CA GLU A 78 -5.21 7.24 -22.99
C GLU A 78 -5.72 8.50 -22.26
N ARG A 79 -5.34 8.65 -20.99
CA ARG A 79 -5.70 9.74 -20.09
C ARG A 79 -4.49 10.63 -19.76
N ALA A 80 -3.55 10.79 -20.70
CA ALA A 80 -2.33 11.56 -20.51
C ALA A 80 -2.54 13.01 -20.04
N GLU A 81 -3.66 13.65 -20.40
CA GLU A 81 -4.06 14.97 -19.91
C GLU A 81 -4.30 15.03 -18.39
N ASP A 82 -4.68 13.93 -17.76
CA ASP A 82 -4.92 13.88 -16.33
C ASP A 82 -3.61 13.96 -15.54
N VAL A 83 -2.50 13.51 -16.12
CA VAL A 83 -1.16 13.72 -15.57
C VAL A 83 -0.86 15.21 -15.43
N LEU A 84 -1.33 16.04 -16.38
CA LEU A 84 -1.19 17.49 -16.29
C LEU A 84 -2.09 18.08 -15.20
N THR A 85 -3.30 17.55 -15.04
CA THR A 85 -4.20 17.91 -13.93
C THR A 85 -3.55 17.59 -12.59
N HIS A 86 -2.95 16.41 -12.42
CA HIS A 86 -2.23 16.02 -11.21
C HIS A 86 -1.05 16.97 -10.92
N LYS A 87 -0.23 17.28 -11.94
CA LYS A 87 0.87 18.23 -11.82
C LYS A 87 0.37 19.61 -11.37
N ARG A 88 -0.73 20.10 -11.95
CA ARG A 88 -1.36 21.37 -11.59
C ARG A 88 -1.87 21.35 -10.16
N LEU A 89 -2.56 20.29 -9.74
CA LEU A 89 -3.12 20.17 -8.39
C LEU A 89 -2.02 20.11 -7.31
N LEU A 90 -0.91 19.41 -7.57
CA LEU A 90 0.27 19.42 -6.69
C LEU A 90 0.85 20.82 -6.53
N LYS A 91 1.02 21.54 -7.64
CA LYS A 91 1.49 22.93 -7.59
C LYS A 91 0.52 23.86 -6.83
N LEU A 92 -0.79 23.71 -7.03
CA LEU A 92 -1.78 24.51 -6.31
C LEU A 92 -1.77 24.21 -4.79
N ALA A 93 -1.52 22.96 -4.40
CA ALA A 93 -1.36 22.60 -3.00
C ALA A 93 -0.08 23.18 -2.38
N GLU A 94 0.99 23.34 -3.15
CA GLU A 94 2.21 24.05 -2.72
C GLU A 94 1.92 25.52 -2.43
N GLU A 95 1.20 26.18 -3.32
CA GLU A 95 0.82 27.59 -3.21
C GLU A 95 -0.19 27.83 -2.07
N SER A 96 -1.02 26.83 -1.78
CA SER A 96 -2.07 26.85 -0.75
C SER A 96 -1.75 25.88 0.40
N LEU A 97 -0.86 26.30 1.31
CA LEU A 97 -0.43 25.52 2.49
C LEU A 97 -1.55 25.10 3.47
N ILE A 98 -2.79 25.56 3.24
CA ILE A 98 -3.92 25.44 4.17
C ILE A 98 -5.14 24.76 3.53
N GLN A 99 -5.32 24.84 2.21
CA GLN A 99 -6.52 24.31 1.55
C GLN A 99 -6.16 23.24 0.52
N PRO A 100 -6.82 22.06 0.56
CA PRO A 100 -6.76 21.06 -0.50
C PRO A 100 -7.07 21.65 -1.86
N ALA A 101 -6.16 21.49 -2.81
CA ALA A 101 -6.48 21.67 -4.23
C ALA A 101 -7.24 20.43 -4.69
N PHE A 102 -8.31 20.59 -5.45
CA PHE A 102 -9.06 19.45 -5.96
C PHE A 102 -9.65 19.70 -7.34
N ASP A 103 -9.94 18.61 -8.04
CA ASP A 103 -10.67 18.60 -9.30
C ASP A 103 -11.70 17.47 -9.33
N VAL A 104 -12.75 17.65 -10.12
CA VAL A 104 -13.88 16.73 -10.24
C VAL A 104 -14.23 16.58 -11.71
N ARG A 105 -14.48 15.35 -12.14
CA ARG A 105 -14.97 15.05 -13.49
C ARG A 105 -15.86 13.82 -13.51
N ILE A 106 -16.57 13.63 -14.61
CA ILE A 106 -17.35 12.42 -14.91
C ILE A 106 -16.46 11.37 -15.61
N VAL A 107 -16.67 10.09 -15.30
CA VAL A 107 -15.94 8.95 -15.89
C VAL A 107 -16.91 7.82 -16.23
N GLN A 108 -16.55 6.96 -17.19
CA GLN A 108 -17.39 5.83 -17.62
C GLN A 108 -16.59 4.52 -17.64
N VAL A 109 -17.23 3.40 -17.25
CA VAL A 109 -16.69 2.05 -17.40
C VAL A 109 -17.32 1.41 -18.63
N TYR A 110 -16.51 0.92 -19.57
CA TYR A 110 -16.97 0.25 -20.79
C TYR A 110 -17.69 -1.07 -20.45
N GLN A 111 -18.67 -1.46 -21.27
CA GLN A 111 -19.21 -2.83 -21.29
C GLN A 111 -18.58 -3.62 -22.46
N PRO A 112 -18.30 -4.93 -22.32
CA PRO A 112 -18.00 -5.76 -23.47
C PRO A 112 -19.28 -5.96 -24.29
N LEU A 113 -19.19 -5.75 -25.61
CA LEU A 113 -20.26 -6.11 -26.54
C LEU A 113 -20.51 -7.63 -26.44
N ASN A 114 -21.67 -8.03 -25.92
CA ASN A 114 -22.03 -9.45 -25.78
C ASN A 114 -22.02 -10.13 -27.15
N GLY A 115 -21.18 -11.16 -27.27
CA GLY A 115 -21.21 -12.09 -28.39
C GLY A 115 -22.38 -13.08 -28.28
N ASN A 116 -22.92 -13.42 -29.45
CA ASN A 116 -23.85 -14.49 -29.80
C ASN A 116 -25.36 -14.20 -29.75
N SER A 117 -25.99 -14.11 -30.94
CA SER A 117 -26.81 -15.21 -31.45
C SER A 117 -27.03 -15.13 -32.96
N VAL A 118 -27.08 -16.30 -33.57
CA VAL A 118 -27.18 -16.65 -34.99
C VAL A 118 -28.65 -16.69 -35.46
N ASP A 119 -28.84 -16.44 -36.76
CA ASP A 119 -29.98 -16.74 -37.66
C ASP A 119 -31.34 -16.03 -37.52
N SER A 120 -31.73 -15.27 -38.57
CA SER A 120 -32.73 -15.74 -39.55
C SER A 120 -33.03 -14.74 -40.69
N VAL A 121 -32.80 -15.22 -41.92
CA VAL A 121 -33.68 -15.24 -43.12
C VAL A 121 -34.26 -13.93 -43.72
N HIS A 122 -33.78 -13.64 -44.95
CA HIS A 122 -34.37 -13.00 -46.14
C HIS A 122 -35.20 -11.70 -46.05
N SER A 123 -34.81 -10.67 -46.83
CA SER A 123 -35.37 -10.40 -48.18
C SER A 123 -34.71 -9.17 -48.87
N ASP A 124 -34.61 -9.29 -50.19
CA ASP A 124 -34.13 -8.34 -51.22
C ASP A 124 -34.63 -6.88 -51.13
N ALA A 125 -33.79 -5.92 -51.54
CA ALA A 125 -33.92 -5.23 -52.84
C ALA A 125 -32.92 -4.07 -53.03
N SER A 126 -32.52 -3.90 -54.29
CA SER A 126 -31.53 -3.02 -54.92
C SER A 126 -31.71 -1.50 -54.75
N LEU A 127 -30.61 -0.72 -54.81
CA LEU A 127 -30.22 0.18 -55.94
C LEU A 127 -29.11 1.19 -55.57
N LYS A 128 -28.06 1.20 -56.42
CA LYS A 128 -27.25 2.33 -56.96
C LYS A 128 -26.27 3.16 -56.08
N GLU A 129 -25.00 3.13 -56.54
CA GLU A 129 -24.04 4.24 -56.81
C GLU A 129 -24.55 5.67 -56.46
N ASP A 130 -23.84 6.58 -55.79
CA ASP A 130 -22.47 7.09 -56.02
C ASP A 130 -22.01 8.08 -54.92
N ALA A 131 -20.69 8.30 -54.82
CA ALA A 131 -19.96 9.52 -54.38
C ALA A 131 -20.09 10.15 -52.96
N GLN A 132 -18.92 10.26 -52.31
CA GLN A 132 -18.46 11.28 -51.35
C GLN A 132 -19.14 11.35 -49.97
N SER A 133 -18.47 10.81 -48.95
CA SER A 133 -18.01 11.56 -47.77
C SER A 133 -17.40 10.61 -46.72
N SER A 134 -16.18 10.90 -46.31
CA SER A 134 -15.55 10.28 -45.13
C SER A 134 -16.20 10.81 -43.86
N TYR A 135 -17.18 10.09 -43.33
CA TYR A 135 -17.62 10.23 -41.93
C TYR A 135 -17.67 8.85 -41.30
N HIS A 136 -16.70 8.55 -40.44
CA HIS A 136 -16.85 7.48 -39.45
C HIS A 136 -17.86 7.96 -38.40
N PRO A 137 -18.93 7.20 -38.09
CA PRO A 137 -19.89 7.60 -37.08
C PRO A 137 -19.31 7.35 -35.69
N ILE A 138 -19.00 8.44 -34.99
CA ILE A 138 -18.92 8.49 -33.53
C ILE A 138 -20.34 8.29 -33.00
N LYS A 139 -20.57 7.24 -32.20
CA LYS A 139 -21.52 7.21 -31.06
C LYS A 139 -21.61 5.81 -30.44
N GLN A 140 -20.95 5.62 -29.29
CA GLN A 140 -21.56 5.18 -28.02
C GLN A 140 -20.45 5.09 -26.94
N GLY A 141 -20.56 5.94 -25.91
CA GLY A 141 -19.55 6.20 -24.87
C GLY A 141 -19.10 7.66 -24.91
N ILE A 142 -19.77 8.55 -24.17
CA ILE A 142 -19.51 10.01 -24.21
C ILE A 142 -18.39 10.41 -23.24
N HIS A 143 -18.03 9.55 -22.28
CA HIS A 143 -17.01 9.86 -21.26
C HIS A 143 -15.85 8.87 -21.28
N LEU A 144 -14.67 9.37 -20.91
CA LEU A 144 -13.42 8.61 -20.85
C LEU A 144 -13.33 7.79 -19.55
N PRO A 145 -12.53 6.70 -19.52
CA PRO A 145 -12.35 5.88 -18.32
C PRO A 145 -11.59 6.63 -17.21
N PRO A 146 -11.63 6.12 -15.96
CA PRO A 146 -10.83 6.65 -14.86
C PRO A 146 -9.33 6.74 -15.17
N THR A 147 -8.61 7.65 -14.51
CA THR A 147 -7.16 7.85 -14.71
C THR A 147 -6.35 6.63 -14.29
N PHE A 148 -6.84 5.94 -13.26
CA PHE A 148 -6.22 4.77 -12.65
C PHE A 148 -7.23 3.62 -12.60
N GLY A 149 -6.71 2.38 -12.68
CA GLY A 149 -7.51 1.17 -12.57
C GLY A 149 -7.75 0.48 -13.92
N SER A 150 -7.77 -0.86 -13.89
CA SER A 150 -8.21 -1.68 -15.01
C SER A 150 -9.74 -1.79 -14.92
N SER A 151 -10.43 -1.48 -16.02
CA SER A 151 -11.89 -1.58 -16.20
C SER A 151 -12.62 -2.87 -15.72
N PRO A 152 -12.02 -4.08 -15.52
CA PRO A 152 -12.80 -5.29 -15.22
C PRO A 152 -13.43 -5.37 -13.81
N ASN A 153 -12.90 -4.63 -12.81
CA ASN A 153 -13.38 -4.78 -11.42
C ASN A 153 -14.72 -4.07 -11.13
N LEU A 154 -15.02 -2.99 -11.87
CA LEU A 154 -16.32 -2.30 -11.78
C LEU A 154 -17.45 -3.08 -12.47
N GLU A 155 -17.14 -3.87 -13.51
CA GLU A 155 -18.13 -4.68 -14.25
C GLU A 155 -18.75 -5.79 -13.40
N THR A 156 -17.98 -6.37 -12.46
CA THR A 156 -18.41 -7.54 -11.66
C THR A 156 -19.41 -7.16 -10.56
N LEU A 157 -19.44 -5.90 -10.13
CA LEU A 157 -20.31 -5.41 -9.05
C LEU A 157 -21.66 -4.89 -9.56
N ALA A 158 -21.78 -4.49 -10.83
CA ALA A 158 -23.03 -4.06 -11.45
C ALA A 158 -24.05 -5.21 -11.59
N ILE A 159 -23.60 -6.47 -11.52
CA ILE A 159 -24.45 -7.67 -11.63
C ILE A 159 -25.10 -8.04 -10.29
N HIS A 160 -24.65 -7.46 -9.16
CA HIS A 160 -25.03 -7.93 -7.81
C HIS A 160 -26.00 -7.02 -7.04
N THR A 161 -26.60 -6.01 -7.66
CA THR A 161 -27.57 -5.11 -7.01
C THR A 161 -29.05 -5.49 -7.20
N ASP A 162 -29.36 -6.68 -7.71
CA ASP A 162 -30.74 -7.16 -7.75
C ASP A 162 -31.19 -7.65 -6.35
N ASP A 163 -32.05 -6.85 -5.72
CA ASP A 163 -32.76 -7.15 -4.49
C ASP A 163 -33.71 -8.36 -4.67
N PRO A 164 -33.58 -9.47 -3.90
CA PRO A 164 -34.45 -10.63 -4.02
C PRO A 164 -35.87 -10.44 -3.44
N HIS A 165 -36.23 -9.22 -3.01
CA HIS A 165 -37.50 -8.93 -2.33
C HIS A 165 -38.38 -7.90 -3.05
N ALA A 166 -38.68 -8.12 -4.33
CA ALA A 166 -39.80 -7.46 -5.00
C ALA A 166 -40.90 -8.49 -5.31
N VAL A 167 -42.01 -8.36 -4.58
CA VAL A 167 -43.22 -9.17 -4.67
C VAL A 167 -43.79 -9.11 -6.08
N GLU A 168 -44.11 -10.28 -6.64
CA GLU A 168 -44.90 -10.42 -7.87
C GLU A 168 -46.26 -9.75 -7.69
N ASP A 169 -46.56 -8.74 -8.51
CA ASP A 169 -47.94 -8.46 -8.90
C ASP A 169 -47.96 -8.19 -10.41
N GLY A 170 -48.76 -8.98 -11.11
CA GLY A 170 -48.85 -8.95 -12.56
C GLY A 170 -49.82 -7.89 -13.03
N ASP A 171 -49.38 -7.02 -13.94
CA ASP A 171 -50.15 -6.77 -15.16
C ASP A 171 -49.29 -6.10 -16.26
N THR A 172 -49.77 -6.31 -17.48
CA THR A 172 -49.14 -6.09 -18.77
C THR A 172 -49.03 -4.60 -19.12
N SER A 173 -47.83 -4.07 -19.38
CA SER A 173 -47.61 -3.07 -20.45
C SER A 173 -46.11 -2.87 -20.74
N MET A 174 -45.81 -2.74 -22.03
CA MET A 174 -44.51 -2.45 -22.62
C MET A 174 -43.86 -1.24 -21.94
N ASN A 175 -42.73 -1.45 -21.27
CA ASN A 175 -41.78 -0.37 -21.03
C ASN A 175 -40.38 -0.97 -21.04
N GLU A 176 -39.61 -0.63 -22.08
CA GLU A 176 -38.17 -0.78 -22.09
C GLU A 176 -37.63 -0.07 -20.83
N ARG A 177 -37.33 -0.83 -19.77
CA ARG A 177 -36.60 -0.29 -18.62
C ARG A 177 -35.20 0.04 -19.08
N THR A 178 -35.03 1.28 -19.55
CA THR A 178 -33.75 1.97 -19.60
C THR A 178 -33.17 1.94 -18.19
N VAL A 179 -32.15 1.10 -17.99
CA VAL A 179 -31.39 1.07 -16.73
C VAL A 179 -30.62 2.38 -16.66
N PHE A 180 -31.14 3.36 -15.94
CA PHE A 180 -30.41 4.58 -15.61
C PHE A 180 -29.31 4.23 -14.61
N HIS A 181 -28.10 4.00 -15.10
CA HIS A 181 -26.92 3.94 -14.24
C HIS A 181 -26.61 5.34 -13.73
N SER A 182 -26.33 5.48 -12.43
CA SER A 182 -25.86 6.76 -11.88
C SER A 182 -24.47 7.07 -12.45
N PRO A 183 -24.19 8.33 -12.83
CA PRO A 183 -22.88 8.70 -13.37
C PRO A 183 -21.77 8.53 -12.33
N LEU A 184 -20.65 7.92 -12.73
CA LEU A 184 -19.45 7.83 -11.91
C LEU A 184 -18.64 9.12 -12.03
N HIS A 185 -18.08 9.55 -10.91
CA HIS A 185 -17.26 10.75 -10.85
C HIS A 185 -15.86 10.41 -10.35
N GLU A 186 -14.85 10.98 -10.98
CA GLU A 186 -13.49 10.95 -10.46
C GLU A 186 -13.18 12.28 -9.77
N ILE A 187 -12.75 12.20 -8.52
CA ILE A 187 -12.41 13.33 -7.66
C ILE A 187 -10.95 13.19 -7.28
N THR A 188 -10.12 14.16 -7.69
CA THR A 188 -8.70 14.19 -7.31
C THR A 188 -8.45 15.30 -6.32
N PHE A 189 -7.81 14.98 -5.20
CA PHE A 189 -7.33 15.90 -4.19
C PHE A 189 -5.80 15.96 -4.20
N SER A 190 -5.27 17.13 -3.90
CA SER A 190 -3.85 17.37 -3.69
C SER A 190 -3.66 18.28 -2.49
N THR A 191 -2.79 17.87 -1.57
CA THR A 191 -2.68 18.49 -0.25
C THR A 191 -1.29 18.27 0.36
N VAL A 192 -1.00 18.95 1.47
CA VAL A 192 0.16 18.58 2.31
C VAL A 192 -0.09 17.20 2.92
N ASP A 193 0.82 16.26 2.73
CA ASP A 193 0.72 14.89 3.23
C ASP A 193 0.76 14.88 4.76
N LYS A 194 -0.44 14.84 5.37
CA LYS A 194 -0.64 14.95 6.82
C LYS A 194 -1.40 13.75 7.37
N PRO A 195 -1.13 13.38 8.64
CA PRO A 195 -1.95 12.45 9.41
C PRO A 195 -3.45 12.76 9.28
N LYS A 196 -4.30 11.74 9.12
CA LYS A 196 -5.78 11.84 9.12
C LYS A 196 -6.43 12.48 7.90
N LEU A 197 -5.67 13.02 6.95
CA LEU A 197 -6.29 13.78 5.87
C LEU A 197 -7.07 12.89 4.89
N LEU A 198 -6.59 11.68 4.61
CA LEU A 198 -7.35 10.70 3.82
C LEU A 198 -8.65 10.30 4.52
N SER A 199 -8.64 10.12 5.84
CA SER A 199 -9.87 9.88 6.61
C SER A 199 -10.82 11.09 6.61
N GLU A 200 -10.28 12.31 6.61
CA GLU A 200 -11.09 13.54 6.52
C GLU A 200 -11.72 13.69 5.13
N LEU A 201 -10.97 13.43 4.05
CA LEU A 201 -11.48 13.47 2.69
C LEU A 201 -12.52 12.37 2.44
N THR A 202 -12.28 11.16 2.92
CA THR A 202 -13.26 10.06 2.81
C THR A 202 -14.53 10.31 3.66
N ALA A 203 -14.41 10.93 4.83
CA ALA A 203 -15.56 11.36 5.63
C ALA A 203 -16.36 12.47 4.93
N LEU A 204 -15.68 13.45 4.34
CA LEU A 204 -16.30 14.50 3.53
C LEU A 204 -17.10 13.90 2.35
N LEU A 205 -16.53 12.94 1.62
CA LEU A 205 -17.21 12.28 0.51
C LEU A 205 -18.47 11.53 0.99
N ALA A 206 -18.37 10.84 2.13
CA ALA A 206 -19.51 10.15 2.74
C ALA A 206 -20.61 11.11 3.23
N GLU A 207 -20.25 12.26 3.80
CA GLU A 207 -21.21 13.31 4.21
C GLU A 207 -21.99 13.90 3.02
N ILE A 208 -21.35 13.98 1.86
CA ILE A 208 -22.00 14.41 0.60
C ILE A 208 -22.91 13.31 0.04
N GLY A 209 -22.80 12.08 0.55
CA GLY A 209 -23.58 10.92 0.09
C GLY A 209 -22.91 10.14 -1.05
N LEU A 210 -21.60 10.33 -1.23
CA LEU A 210 -20.84 9.67 -2.29
C LEU A 210 -20.26 8.35 -1.79
N ASN A 211 -20.44 7.30 -2.59
CA ASN A 211 -19.90 5.98 -2.34
C ASN A 211 -18.59 5.82 -3.11
N ILE A 212 -17.50 5.55 -2.40
CA ILE A 212 -16.19 5.34 -3.02
C ILE A 212 -16.16 3.95 -3.67
N GLN A 213 -16.02 3.92 -4.99
CA GLN A 213 -15.87 2.71 -5.79
C GLN A 213 -14.40 2.34 -5.93
N GLU A 214 -13.54 3.30 -6.27
CA GLU A 214 -12.08 3.11 -6.35
C GLU A 214 -11.35 4.26 -5.67
N ALA A 215 -10.15 4.00 -5.16
CA ALA A 215 -9.35 5.04 -4.52
C ALA A 215 -7.85 4.74 -4.67
N HIS A 216 -7.11 5.74 -5.11
CA HIS A 216 -5.66 5.70 -5.32
C HIS A 216 -5.04 6.89 -4.60
N ALA A 217 -4.13 6.63 -3.67
CA ALA A 217 -3.42 7.68 -2.94
C ALA A 217 -1.93 7.60 -3.31
N PHE A 218 -1.23 8.71 -3.48
CA PHE A 218 0.20 8.74 -3.79
C PHE A 218 0.89 9.79 -2.94
N SER A 219 1.95 9.42 -2.23
CA SER A 219 2.77 10.39 -1.49
C SER A 219 3.93 10.84 -2.37
N THR A 220 4.12 12.15 -2.46
CA THR A 220 5.25 12.72 -3.18
C THR A 220 6.49 12.74 -2.30
N CYS A 221 7.68 12.72 -2.91
CA CYS A 221 8.95 12.76 -2.17
C CYS A 221 9.18 14.06 -1.40
N ASP A 222 8.38 15.10 -1.66
CA ASP A 222 8.48 16.42 -1.05
C ASP A 222 7.33 16.73 -0.06
N GLY A 223 6.54 15.72 0.35
CA GLY A 223 5.62 15.83 1.49
C GLY A 223 4.21 16.31 1.14
N TYR A 224 3.78 16.13 -0.10
CA TYR A 224 2.40 16.32 -0.57
C TYR A 224 1.74 14.98 -0.91
N SER A 225 0.41 14.89 -0.82
CA SER A 225 -0.37 13.74 -1.28
C SER A 225 -1.14 14.08 -2.56
N LEU A 226 -1.36 13.07 -3.39
CA LEU A 226 -2.28 13.08 -4.52
C LEU A 226 -3.26 11.91 -4.34
N ASP A 227 -4.52 12.22 -4.05
CA ASP A 227 -5.56 11.25 -3.69
C ASP A 227 -6.69 11.29 -4.71
N VAL A 228 -6.91 10.20 -5.44
CA VAL A 228 -7.84 10.09 -6.57
C VAL A 228 -8.92 9.08 -6.21
N PHE A 229 -10.18 9.51 -6.22
CA PHE A 229 -11.34 8.70 -5.86
C PHE A 229 -12.28 8.58 -7.05
N VAL A 230 -12.67 7.36 -7.41
CA VAL A 230 -13.82 7.11 -8.28
C VAL A 230 -15.01 6.87 -7.38
N VAL A 231 -16.06 7.66 -7.53
CA VAL A 231 -17.23 7.66 -6.65
C VAL A 231 -18.53 7.54 -7.43
N GLU A 232 -19.54 6.97 -6.78
CA GLU A 232 -20.92 6.87 -7.25
C GLU A 232 -21.87 7.57 -6.27
N GLY A 233 -23.10 7.85 -6.69
CA GLY A 233 -24.16 8.39 -5.82
C GLY A 233 -24.48 9.87 -6.05
N TRP A 234 -23.77 10.53 -6.96
CA TRP A 234 -24.16 11.86 -7.45
C TRP A 234 -25.16 11.75 -8.61
N PRO A 235 -26.36 12.35 -8.51
CA PRO A 235 -27.45 12.10 -9.47
C PRO A 235 -27.33 12.92 -10.77
N HIS A 236 -26.38 13.85 -10.85
CA HIS A 236 -26.22 14.77 -11.97
C HIS A 236 -24.93 14.47 -12.74
N GLU A 237 -24.96 14.58 -14.07
CA GLU A 237 -23.74 14.52 -14.90
C GLU A 237 -22.90 15.81 -14.79
N GLU A 238 -23.51 16.90 -14.33
CA GLU A 238 -22.84 18.19 -14.15
C GLU A 238 -21.97 18.20 -12.89
N THR A 239 -20.68 18.52 -13.09
CA THR A 239 -19.66 18.49 -12.03
C THR A 239 -19.63 19.74 -11.16
N GLU A 240 -20.27 20.83 -11.58
CA GLU A 240 -20.20 22.14 -10.89
C GLU A 240 -20.90 22.13 -9.53
N GLU A 241 -22.04 21.47 -9.42
CA GLU A 241 -22.75 21.35 -8.14
C GLU A 241 -21.98 20.44 -7.17
N LEU A 242 -21.39 19.37 -7.68
CA LEU A 242 -20.53 18.48 -6.90
C LEU A 242 -19.27 19.23 -6.43
N ARG A 243 -18.63 20.01 -7.32
CA ARG A 243 -17.52 20.90 -6.96
C ARG A 243 -17.92 21.91 -5.88
N ALA A 244 -19.10 22.51 -5.98
CA ALA A 244 -19.60 23.45 -4.98
C ALA A 244 -19.89 22.77 -3.63
N ALA A 245 -20.44 21.56 -3.64
CA ALA A 245 -20.69 20.76 -2.44
C ALA A 245 -19.37 20.39 -1.73
N LEU A 246 -18.37 19.94 -2.49
CA LEU A 246 -17.03 19.63 -1.99
C LEU A 246 -16.34 20.87 -1.43
N ALA A 247 -16.34 21.99 -2.16
CA ALA A 247 -15.77 23.26 -1.69
C ALA A 247 -16.41 23.72 -0.36
N LYS A 248 -17.75 23.62 -0.28
CA LYS A 248 -18.50 23.96 0.93
C LYS A 248 -18.16 23.04 2.10
N GLY A 249 -18.04 21.74 1.86
CA GLY A 249 -17.64 20.78 2.89
C GLY A 249 -16.23 21.04 3.40
N ILE A 250 -15.25 21.21 2.52
CA ILE A 250 -13.86 21.58 2.88
C ILE A 250 -13.83 22.86 3.74
N SER A 251 -14.67 23.85 3.43
CA SER A 251 -14.75 25.08 4.22
C SER A 251 -15.36 24.88 5.62
N LYS A 252 -16.29 23.94 5.81
CA LYS A 252 -16.92 23.67 7.12
C LYS A 252 -15.96 23.00 8.10
N TYR A 253 -15.06 22.16 7.61
CA TYR A 253 -14.05 21.47 8.43
C TYR A 253 -13.04 22.43 9.09
N LYS A 254 -12.91 23.66 8.55
CA LYS A 254 -12.07 24.73 9.11
C LYS A 254 -12.59 25.26 10.46
N ASP A 255 -13.92 25.29 10.65
CA ASP A 255 -14.53 25.87 11.84
C ASP A 255 -14.47 24.93 13.06
N GLN A 256 -14.25 23.64 12.84
CA GLN A 256 -14.17 22.63 13.90
C GLN A 256 -12.74 22.34 14.39
N SER A 257 -11.70 22.77 13.65
CA SER A 257 -10.29 22.43 13.90
C SER A 257 -9.44 23.57 14.49
N SER A 258 -10.02 24.74 14.80
CA SER A 258 -9.26 25.86 15.40
C SER A 258 -9.13 25.73 16.93
N PRO A 259 -7.91 25.64 17.50
CA PRO A 259 -7.71 25.83 18.94
C PRO A 259 -7.80 27.33 19.28
N LYS A 260 -8.53 27.67 20.35
CA LYS A 260 -8.51 29.01 20.95
C LYS A 260 -7.09 29.32 21.45
N HIS A 261 -6.31 30.11 20.71
CA HIS A 261 -5.04 30.65 21.21
C HIS A 261 -5.24 32.04 21.84
N GLN A 262 -4.90 32.14 23.12
CA GLN A 262 -4.59 33.40 23.79
C GLN A 262 -3.33 34.03 23.18
N PRO A 263 -3.23 35.37 23.11
CA PRO A 263 -2.05 36.02 22.55
C PRO A 263 -0.92 36.01 23.59
N VAL A 264 0.08 35.17 23.36
CA VAL A 264 1.41 35.34 23.97
C VAL A 264 2.35 35.82 22.88
N SER A 265 2.81 37.06 23.05
CA SER A 265 3.88 37.66 22.29
C SER A 265 5.16 36.82 22.41
N SER A 266 5.72 36.41 21.28
CA SER A 266 7.09 35.91 21.22
C SER A 266 7.66 36.16 19.83
N ILE A 267 8.63 37.07 19.80
CA ILE A 267 9.55 37.35 18.70
C ILE A 267 10.13 36.01 18.22
N ARG A 268 9.91 35.64 16.96
CA ARG A 268 10.65 34.56 16.29
C ARG A 268 11.75 35.19 15.44
N GLU A 269 12.96 35.22 16.00
CA GLU A 269 14.17 35.30 15.17
C GLU A 269 14.24 34.04 14.31
N HIS A 270 14.35 34.22 12.99
CA HIS A 270 14.76 33.17 12.07
C HIS A 270 16.22 32.81 12.35
N LYS A 271 16.48 31.89 13.28
CA LYS A 271 17.72 31.12 13.28
C LYS A 271 17.55 29.91 12.37
N GLN A 272 17.99 30.11 11.13
CA GLN A 272 18.40 29.05 10.23
C GLN A 272 19.45 28.21 10.97
N VAL A 273 19.09 27.00 11.43
CA VAL A 273 20.07 26.06 11.97
C VAL A 273 20.90 25.59 10.79
N LYS A 274 22.04 26.24 10.61
CA LYS A 274 23.14 25.77 9.79
C LYS A 274 23.61 24.46 10.43
N ILE A 275 23.33 23.33 9.80
CA ILE A 275 23.89 22.05 10.23
C ILE A 275 25.41 22.17 10.07
N GLU A 276 26.12 22.23 11.20
CA GLU A 276 27.57 22.10 11.19
C GLU A 276 27.94 20.69 10.70
N PRO A 277 28.94 20.55 9.81
CA PRO A 277 29.42 19.25 9.38
C PRO A 277 30.23 18.63 10.54
N GLY A 278 29.55 17.92 11.45
CA GLY A 278 30.22 17.41 12.65
C GLY A 278 29.47 16.41 13.54
N LEU A 279 28.28 15.90 13.18
CA LEU A 279 27.61 14.89 14.02
C LEU A 279 28.16 13.49 13.71
N THR A 280 29.13 13.02 14.49
CA THR A 280 29.82 11.73 14.29
C THR A 280 29.05 10.51 14.86
N SER A 281 28.09 10.72 15.75
CA SER A 281 27.32 9.65 16.41
C SER A 281 25.95 10.14 16.88
N VAL A 282 24.98 9.22 16.97
CA VAL A 282 23.65 9.48 17.54
C VAL A 282 23.64 9.09 19.02
N ASP A 283 23.32 10.03 19.90
CA ASP A 283 23.29 9.77 21.34
C ASP A 283 22.03 9.00 21.74
N ILE A 284 22.18 7.73 22.09
CA ILE A 284 21.12 6.89 22.65
C ILE A 284 21.29 6.85 24.18
N PRO A 285 20.24 7.09 24.99
CA PRO A 285 20.34 7.03 26.44
C PRO A 285 20.92 5.68 26.91
N THR A 286 22.11 5.69 27.50
CA THR A 286 22.78 4.48 28.02
C THR A 286 22.32 4.21 29.45
N ASP A 287 21.72 3.05 29.68
CA ASP A 287 21.67 2.45 31.02
C ASP A 287 23.04 1.75 31.20
N GLU A 288 23.70 1.89 32.35
CA GLU A 288 25.14 1.59 32.60
C GLU A 288 25.61 0.13 32.35
N THR A 289 24.81 -0.74 31.73
CA THR A 289 25.03 -2.19 31.71
C THR A 289 24.95 -2.91 30.35
N ASP A 290 24.67 -2.26 29.21
CA ASP A 290 24.62 -2.98 27.91
C ASP A 290 25.60 -2.43 26.87
N VAL A 291 26.57 -3.26 26.46
CA VAL A 291 27.42 -3.03 25.27
C VAL A 291 26.65 -3.52 24.04
N TRP A 292 25.83 -2.64 23.47
CA TRP A 292 25.00 -2.92 22.28
C TRP A 292 25.52 -2.29 20.99
N GLU A 293 26.45 -1.34 21.10
CA GLU A 293 27.13 -0.74 19.94
C GLU A 293 28.12 -1.77 19.38
N ILE A 294 27.96 -2.14 18.11
CA ILE A 294 28.80 -3.17 17.48
C ILE A 294 30.09 -2.56 16.92
N ASP A 295 31.17 -3.34 16.95
CA ASP A 295 32.35 -3.01 16.15
C ASP A 295 32.09 -3.40 14.69
N THR A 296 31.89 -2.39 13.84
CA THR A 296 31.69 -2.56 12.38
C THR A 296 32.82 -3.33 11.70
N LYS A 297 34.02 -3.41 12.29
CA LYS A 297 35.13 -4.24 11.76
C LYS A 297 34.87 -5.74 11.88
N LEU A 298 34.03 -6.13 12.84
CA LEU A 298 33.62 -7.53 13.05
C LEU A 298 32.35 -7.89 12.27
N LEU A 299 31.69 -6.90 11.68
CA LEU A 299 30.51 -7.08 10.83
C LEU A 299 30.93 -7.25 9.38
N LYS A 300 30.54 -8.38 8.79
CA LYS A 300 30.67 -8.63 7.35
C LYS A 300 29.29 -8.55 6.72
N VAL A 301 29.07 -7.56 5.87
CA VAL A 301 27.85 -7.43 5.08
C VAL A 301 28.05 -8.20 3.78
N GLU A 302 27.07 -9.04 3.44
CA GLU A 302 27.12 -9.96 2.30
C GLU A 302 25.99 -9.60 1.32
N ASP A 303 25.09 -10.55 1.04
CA ASP A 303 24.05 -10.41 0.02
C ASP A 303 22.93 -9.46 0.46
N LYS A 304 22.44 -8.65 -0.48
CA LYS A 304 21.24 -7.83 -0.26
C LYS A 304 20.01 -8.74 -0.28
N VAL A 305 19.22 -8.70 0.79
CA VAL A 305 18.01 -9.51 0.98
C VAL A 305 16.78 -8.74 0.51
N GLY A 306 16.73 -7.43 0.77
CA GLY A 306 15.57 -6.61 0.43
C GLY A 306 15.85 -5.12 0.48
N SER A 307 14.92 -4.33 -0.07
CA SER A 307 14.94 -2.86 0.03
C SER A 307 13.65 -2.40 0.70
N GLY A 308 13.76 -1.64 1.78
CA GLY A 308 12.64 -0.97 2.45
C GLY A 308 12.64 0.54 2.21
N SER A 309 11.61 1.20 2.73
CA SER A 309 11.45 2.66 2.71
C SER A 309 12.53 3.37 3.55
N TYR A 310 12.90 2.78 4.70
CA TYR A 310 13.85 3.36 5.67
C TYR A 310 15.30 2.89 5.50
N GLY A 311 15.54 1.86 4.68
CA GLY A 311 16.85 1.24 4.57
C GLY A 311 16.86 0.01 3.69
N ASP A 312 18.04 -0.51 3.43
CA ASP A 312 18.25 -1.77 2.74
C ASP A 312 18.61 -2.87 3.75
N LEU A 313 18.06 -4.07 3.55
CA LEU A 313 18.30 -5.23 4.39
C LEU A 313 19.31 -6.15 3.71
N TYR A 314 20.35 -6.51 4.44
CA TYR A 314 21.41 -7.41 3.98
C TYR A 314 21.52 -8.61 4.90
N ARG A 315 21.99 -9.73 4.33
CA ARG A 315 22.54 -10.85 5.08
C ARG A 315 23.97 -10.52 5.44
N GLY A 316 24.45 -11.04 6.56
CA GLY A 316 25.83 -10.87 6.95
C GLY A 316 26.26 -11.84 8.05
N THR A 317 27.49 -11.65 8.48
CA THR A 317 28.09 -12.41 9.58
C THR A 317 28.65 -11.43 10.62
N TYR A 318 28.30 -11.61 11.88
CA TYR A 318 28.87 -10.88 13.02
C TYR A 318 29.39 -11.88 14.06
N CYS A 319 30.67 -11.82 14.41
CA CYS A 319 31.30 -12.75 15.36
C CYS A 319 31.04 -14.25 15.05
N SER A 320 31.03 -14.62 13.77
CA SER A 320 30.72 -15.98 13.27
C SER A 320 29.25 -16.42 13.43
N GLN A 321 28.36 -15.51 13.82
CA GLN A 321 26.92 -15.72 13.81
C GLN A 321 26.33 -15.08 12.54
N GLU A 322 25.40 -15.78 11.90
CA GLU A 322 24.64 -15.25 10.78
C GLU A 322 23.63 -14.19 11.26
N VAL A 323 23.59 -13.05 10.59
CA VAL A 323 22.82 -11.87 11.01
C VAL A 323 22.09 -11.21 9.85
N ALA A 324 21.00 -10.52 10.16
CA ALA A 324 20.35 -9.57 9.27
C ALA A 324 20.84 -8.15 9.61
N VAL A 325 21.23 -7.38 8.60
CA VAL A 325 21.80 -6.04 8.74
C VAL A 325 20.91 -5.05 8.00
N LYS A 326 20.18 -4.23 8.74
CA LYS A 326 19.35 -3.15 8.19
C LYS A 326 20.17 -1.87 8.15
N ILE A 327 20.59 -1.45 6.97
CA ILE A 327 21.42 -0.25 6.73
C ILE A 327 20.53 0.92 6.30
N LEU A 328 20.66 2.07 6.97
CA LEU A 328 19.86 3.25 6.66
C LEU A 328 20.39 3.96 5.40
N LYS A 329 19.46 4.45 4.56
CA LYS A 329 19.80 5.17 3.33
C LYS A 329 20.25 6.61 3.64
N LEU A 330 21.56 6.85 3.50
CA LEU A 330 22.22 8.13 3.79
C LEU A 330 21.65 9.31 3.00
N GLU A 331 21.18 9.07 1.77
CA GLU A 331 20.62 10.09 0.86
C GLU A 331 19.29 10.70 1.35
N ARG A 332 18.67 10.15 2.40
CA ARG A 332 17.38 10.58 2.95
C ARG A 332 17.39 10.88 4.45
N ILE A 333 18.58 10.99 5.07
CA ILE A 333 18.66 11.21 6.52
C ILE A 333 18.16 12.62 6.85
N ASN A 334 17.07 12.68 7.60
CA ASN A 334 16.59 13.87 8.27
C ASN A 334 16.50 13.61 9.79
N ALA A 335 16.24 14.65 10.58
CA ALA A 335 16.18 14.55 12.04
C ALA A 335 15.09 13.58 12.54
N GLU A 336 14.01 13.40 11.77
CA GLU A 336 12.92 12.48 12.09
C GLU A 336 13.34 11.02 11.90
N MET A 337 13.96 10.68 10.77
CA MET A 337 14.49 9.33 10.52
C MET A 337 15.53 8.92 11.55
N LEU A 338 16.38 9.86 12.00
CA LEU A 338 17.37 9.60 13.05
C LEU A 338 16.73 9.34 14.41
N ARG A 339 15.65 10.07 14.73
CA ARG A 339 14.86 9.87 15.95
C ARG A 339 14.16 8.51 15.90
N ASP A 340 13.57 8.15 14.77
CA ASP A 340 12.90 6.86 14.58
C ASP A 340 13.89 5.70 14.70
N PHE A 341 15.07 5.82 14.09
CA PHE A 341 16.18 4.87 14.25
C PHE A 341 16.62 4.71 15.71
N THR A 342 16.81 5.84 16.42
CA THR A 342 17.19 5.83 17.83
C THR A 342 16.14 5.15 18.70
N GLN A 343 14.87 5.44 18.42
CA GLN A 343 13.74 4.83 19.11
C GLN A 343 13.66 3.33 18.82
N GLU A 344 13.89 2.92 17.56
CA GLU A 344 13.93 1.52 17.14
C GLU A 344 14.99 0.75 17.92
N VAL A 345 16.23 1.25 17.96
CA VAL A 345 17.32 0.67 18.75
C VAL A 345 16.98 0.63 20.24
N TYR A 346 16.42 1.72 20.79
CA TYR A 346 16.06 1.82 22.21
C TYR A 346 15.00 0.80 22.64
N ILE A 347 14.02 0.53 21.78
CA ILE A 347 12.98 -0.49 22.03
C ILE A 347 13.61 -1.87 21.89
N MET A 348 14.28 -2.15 20.76
CA MET A 348 14.78 -3.48 20.43
C MET A 348 15.78 -4.02 21.45
N ARG A 349 16.64 -3.17 22.03
CA ARG A 349 17.60 -3.60 23.06
C ARG A 349 16.94 -4.13 24.35
N LYS A 350 15.70 -3.70 24.65
CA LYS A 350 14.98 -4.09 25.88
C LYS A 350 14.17 -5.38 25.72
N ILE A 351 14.14 -5.94 24.51
CA ILE A 351 13.21 -7.00 24.12
C ILE A 351 13.99 -8.29 23.88
N ARG A 352 13.61 -9.33 24.64
CA ARG A 352 14.22 -10.64 24.54
C ARG A 352 13.19 -11.73 24.77
N HIS A 353 12.74 -12.33 23.68
CA HIS A 353 11.74 -13.40 23.71
C HIS A 353 11.93 -14.36 22.55
N LYS A 354 11.69 -15.66 22.75
CA LYS A 354 11.92 -16.69 21.72
C LYS A 354 11.07 -16.54 20.45
N ASN A 355 9.95 -15.82 20.54
CA ASN A 355 9.03 -15.55 19.42
C ASN A 355 9.04 -14.06 19.00
N VAL A 356 10.10 -13.33 19.33
CA VAL A 356 10.35 -11.95 18.86
C VAL A 356 11.78 -11.91 18.34
N VAL A 357 12.01 -11.24 17.21
CA VAL A 357 13.34 -11.19 16.59
C VAL A 357 14.36 -10.58 17.56
N GLN A 358 15.45 -11.31 17.79
CA GLN A 358 16.50 -10.93 18.72
C GLN A 358 17.37 -9.82 18.13
N PHE A 359 17.44 -8.71 18.86
CA PHE A 359 18.42 -7.66 18.63
C PHE A 359 19.82 -8.15 19.03
N ILE A 360 20.80 -7.95 18.15
CA ILE A 360 22.21 -8.30 18.39
C ILE A 360 23.01 -7.03 18.68
N GLY A 361 22.74 -5.94 17.97
CA GLY A 361 23.39 -4.66 18.21
C GLY A 361 23.08 -3.64 17.13
N ALA A 362 23.66 -2.45 17.25
CA ALA A 362 23.52 -1.38 16.27
C ALA A 362 24.85 -0.65 16.07
N CYS A 363 25.00 0.01 14.92
CA CYS A 363 26.02 1.02 14.70
C CYS A 363 25.31 2.38 14.60
N THR A 364 25.63 3.28 15.52
CA THR A 364 25.04 4.63 15.61
C THR A 364 25.97 5.71 15.06
N ARG A 365 27.10 5.30 14.50
CA ARG A 365 28.12 6.19 13.93
C ARG A 365 27.94 6.36 12.44
N HIS A 366 27.84 7.62 12.01
CA HIS A 366 27.82 7.96 10.60
C HIS A 366 29.15 7.59 9.93
N PRO A 367 29.17 7.12 8.66
CA PRO A 367 28.04 6.89 7.74
C PRO A 367 27.35 5.53 7.88
N ASN A 368 27.80 4.66 8.79
CA ASN A 368 27.40 3.26 8.82
C ASN A 368 26.23 3.01 9.78
N LEU A 369 25.16 3.81 9.70
CA LEU A 369 23.99 3.61 10.56
C LEU A 369 23.30 2.28 10.22
N CYS A 370 23.30 1.34 11.15
CA CYS A 370 22.66 0.05 10.94
C CYS A 370 22.13 -0.60 12.23
N ILE A 371 21.11 -1.43 12.08
CA ILE A 371 20.59 -2.33 13.11
C ILE A 371 20.94 -3.76 12.70
N VAL A 372 21.44 -4.56 13.64
CA VAL A 372 21.79 -5.96 13.46
C VAL A 372 20.90 -6.83 14.33
N THR A 373 20.23 -7.79 13.70
CA THR A 373 19.38 -8.80 14.34
C THR A 373 19.81 -10.20 13.95
N GLU A 374 19.27 -11.21 14.62
CA GLU A 374 19.37 -12.58 14.12
C GLU A 374 18.81 -12.70 12.69
N PHE A 375 19.42 -13.58 11.90
CA PHE A 375 18.95 -13.88 10.56
C PHE A 375 17.87 -14.96 10.59
N MET A 376 16.79 -14.74 9.84
CA MET A 376 15.64 -15.64 9.76
C MET A 376 15.65 -16.36 8.41
N SER A 377 16.30 -17.52 8.36
CA SER A 377 16.71 -18.18 7.12
C SER A 377 15.57 -18.64 6.19
N LYS A 378 14.36 -18.83 6.70
CA LYS A 378 13.17 -19.16 5.88
C LYS A 378 12.39 -17.93 5.41
N GLY A 379 12.82 -16.72 5.75
CA GLY A 379 12.18 -15.48 5.35
C GLY A 379 10.84 -15.23 6.04
N SER A 380 9.98 -14.44 5.40
CA SER A 380 8.67 -14.06 5.93
C SER A 380 7.61 -15.12 5.65
N LEU A 381 6.58 -15.18 6.51
CA LEU A 381 5.41 -16.02 6.27
C LEU A 381 4.66 -15.60 5.00
N TYR A 382 4.69 -14.33 4.64
CA TYR A 382 4.12 -13.84 3.38
C TYR A 382 4.77 -14.50 2.17
N ASP A 383 6.11 -14.54 2.14
CA ASP A 383 6.84 -15.18 1.05
C ASP A 383 6.63 -16.70 1.05
N PHE A 384 6.55 -17.31 2.24
CA PHE A 384 6.25 -18.72 2.39
C PHE A 384 4.87 -19.11 1.82
N LEU A 385 3.84 -18.32 2.09
CA LEU A 385 2.48 -18.58 1.59
C LEU A 385 2.36 -18.25 0.11
N HIS A 386 2.77 -17.05 -0.32
CA HIS A 386 2.39 -16.52 -1.63
C HIS A 386 3.42 -16.77 -2.74
N LYS A 387 4.71 -16.82 -2.41
CA LYS A 387 5.76 -17.08 -3.40
C LYS A 387 6.06 -18.57 -3.51
N GLN A 388 6.10 -19.27 -2.38
CA GLN A 388 6.37 -20.71 -2.36
C GLN A 388 5.11 -21.56 -2.51
N LYS A 389 3.91 -20.95 -2.46
CA LYS A 389 2.60 -21.62 -2.55
C LYS A 389 2.45 -22.77 -1.57
N ALA A 390 3.00 -22.60 -0.36
CA ALA A 390 2.96 -23.62 0.65
C ALA A 390 1.66 -23.55 1.45
N GLU A 391 1.07 -24.72 1.72
CA GLU A 391 -0.16 -24.84 2.50
C GLU A 391 0.15 -25.28 3.93
N PHE A 392 -0.47 -24.61 4.91
CA PHE A 392 -0.35 -25.00 6.31
C PHE A 392 -1.40 -26.02 6.70
N LYS A 393 -0.95 -27.24 6.99
CA LYS A 393 -1.79 -28.22 7.69
C LYS A 393 -2.12 -27.72 9.09
N LEU A 394 -3.31 -28.07 9.57
CA LEU A 394 -3.85 -27.58 10.84
C LEU A 394 -2.87 -27.68 12.04
N PRO A 395 -2.12 -28.79 12.26
CA PRO A 395 -1.15 -28.84 13.36
C PRO A 395 -0.04 -27.79 13.27
N PHE A 396 0.46 -27.54 12.05
CA PHE A 396 1.50 -26.55 11.81
C PHE A 396 0.95 -25.12 11.90
N LEU A 397 -0.25 -24.86 11.36
CA LEU A 397 -0.96 -23.59 11.52
C LEU A 397 -1.11 -23.23 13.00
N LEU A 398 -1.55 -24.18 13.83
CA LEU A 398 -1.71 -23.96 15.27
C LEU A 398 -0.37 -23.68 15.97
N LYS A 399 0.72 -24.34 15.55
CA LYS A 399 2.08 -24.05 16.04
C LYS A 399 2.48 -22.60 15.71
N VAL A 400 2.31 -22.19 14.45
CA VAL A 400 2.63 -20.84 13.97
C VAL A 400 1.79 -19.78 14.70
N ALA A 401 0.47 -19.97 14.77
CA ALA A 401 -0.45 -19.09 15.49
C ALA A 401 -0.07 -18.93 16.96
N MET A 402 0.33 -20.02 17.61
CA MET A 402 0.78 -20.04 18.99
C MET A 402 2.09 -19.27 19.19
N ASP A 403 3.04 -19.40 18.27
CA ASP A 403 4.31 -18.67 18.30
C ASP A 403 4.10 -17.16 18.14
N ILE A 404 3.30 -16.75 17.16
CA ILE A 404 2.91 -15.35 16.95
C ILE A 404 2.24 -14.78 18.21
N SER A 405 1.25 -15.52 18.76
CA SER A 405 0.50 -15.08 19.94
C SER A 405 1.40 -14.88 21.17
N LYS A 406 2.38 -15.77 21.39
CA LYS A 406 3.35 -15.62 22.50
C LYS A 406 4.25 -14.40 22.30
N GLY A 407 4.73 -14.17 21.08
CA GLY A 407 5.54 -13.01 20.74
C GLY A 407 4.79 -11.70 20.99
N MET A 408 3.57 -11.60 20.48
CA MET A 408 2.73 -10.42 20.68
C MET A 408 2.29 -10.21 22.13
N ASN A 409 1.94 -11.28 22.85
CA ASN A 409 1.64 -11.19 24.28
C ASN A 409 2.83 -10.61 25.07
N TYR A 410 4.05 -11.03 24.74
CA TYR A 410 5.26 -10.48 25.38
C TYR A 410 5.45 -8.99 25.07
N LEU A 411 5.23 -8.56 23.81
CA LEU A 411 5.30 -7.14 23.45
C LEU A 411 4.26 -6.31 24.21
N HIS A 412 3.01 -6.78 24.27
CA HIS A 412 1.92 -6.10 24.99
C HIS A 412 2.19 -5.99 26.50
N GLN A 413 2.76 -7.04 27.12
CA GLN A 413 3.18 -7.00 28.54
C GLN A 413 4.30 -5.99 28.80
N ASN A 414 5.09 -5.63 27.78
CA ASN A 414 6.11 -4.59 27.84
C ASN A 414 5.60 -3.22 27.35
N ASN A 415 4.27 -3.03 27.24
CA ASN A 415 3.61 -1.81 26.77
C ASN A 415 4.00 -1.40 25.33
N ILE A 416 4.31 -2.38 24.48
CA ILE A 416 4.63 -2.16 23.07
C ILE A 416 3.44 -2.61 22.23
N ILE A 417 2.86 -1.68 21.47
CA ILE A 417 1.84 -1.96 20.45
C ILE A 417 2.55 -2.05 19.10
N HIS A 418 2.38 -3.14 18.36
CA HIS A 418 3.11 -3.39 17.12
C HIS A 418 2.63 -2.51 15.97
N ARG A 419 1.31 -2.36 15.75
CA ARG A 419 0.65 -1.49 14.77
C ARG A 419 0.80 -1.85 13.29
N ASP A 420 1.64 -2.83 12.95
CA ASP A 420 1.87 -3.29 11.58
C ASP A 420 2.01 -4.83 11.58
N LEU A 421 1.18 -5.51 12.36
CA LEU A 421 1.19 -6.97 12.42
C LEU A 421 0.61 -7.54 11.12
N LYS A 422 1.46 -8.20 10.33
CA LYS A 422 1.12 -8.84 9.05
C LYS A 422 2.09 -9.98 8.78
N THR A 423 1.74 -10.89 7.88
CA THR A 423 2.60 -12.05 7.52
C THR A 423 3.97 -11.66 6.96
N ALA A 424 4.13 -10.46 6.40
CA ALA A 424 5.43 -9.95 5.96
C ALA A 424 6.39 -9.62 7.13
N ASN A 425 5.85 -9.28 8.31
CA ASN A 425 6.62 -8.95 9.52
C ASN A 425 6.71 -10.15 10.48
N LEU A 426 6.31 -11.34 10.02
CA LEU A 426 6.41 -12.60 10.75
C LEU A 426 7.46 -13.45 10.04
N LEU A 427 8.58 -13.70 10.71
CA LEU A 427 9.73 -14.37 10.12
C LEU A 427 9.91 -15.78 10.68
N MET A 428 10.43 -16.70 9.87
CA MET A 428 10.64 -18.09 10.25
C MET A 428 12.12 -18.48 10.20
N ASP A 429 12.59 -19.18 11.23
CA ASP A 429 13.95 -19.73 11.28
C ASP A 429 14.03 -21.15 10.69
N GLU A 430 15.25 -21.71 10.64
CA GLU A 430 15.52 -23.06 10.17
C GLU A 430 14.79 -24.17 10.94
N ASN A 431 14.46 -23.91 12.21
CA ASN A 431 13.75 -24.83 13.11
C ASN A 431 12.22 -24.63 13.07
N GLU A 432 11.74 -23.84 12.10
CA GLU A 432 10.33 -23.50 11.89
C GLU A 432 9.71 -22.78 13.10
N VAL A 433 10.50 -22.05 13.87
CA VAL A 433 10.01 -21.15 14.92
C VAL A 433 9.69 -19.81 14.27
N VAL A 434 8.49 -19.30 14.55
CA VAL A 434 8.06 -18.00 14.05
C VAL A 434 8.36 -16.91 15.08
N LYS A 435 8.89 -15.79 14.59
CA LYS A 435 9.22 -14.62 15.38
C LYS A 435 8.61 -13.35 14.79
N VAL A 436 8.15 -12.47 15.67
CA VAL A 436 7.64 -11.14 15.33
C VAL A 436 8.81 -10.19 15.06
N ALA A 437 8.83 -9.54 13.90
CA ALA A 437 9.82 -8.57 13.46
C ALA A 437 9.23 -7.15 13.35
N ASP A 438 10.05 -6.15 13.04
CA ASP A 438 9.62 -4.76 12.73
C ASP A 438 8.70 -4.08 13.78
N PHE A 439 8.78 -4.51 15.04
CA PHE A 439 8.07 -3.91 16.17
C PHE A 439 8.75 -2.63 16.68
N GLY A 440 9.92 -2.25 16.17
CA GLY A 440 10.69 -1.10 16.66
C GLY A 440 10.25 0.27 16.12
N VAL A 441 9.33 0.30 15.14
CA VAL A 441 8.58 1.53 14.76
C VAL A 441 7.35 1.73 15.66
N ALA A 442 7.18 0.90 16.70
CA ALA A 442 6.12 1.05 17.69
C ALA A 442 6.22 2.42 18.36
N ARG A 443 5.26 3.30 18.05
CA ARG A 443 5.24 4.63 18.65
C ARG A 443 4.79 4.49 20.10
N VAL A 444 5.61 4.95 21.04
CA VAL A 444 5.18 5.15 22.43
C VAL A 444 4.03 6.14 22.40
N GLN A 445 2.81 5.70 22.74
CA GLN A 445 1.59 6.45 23.11
C GLN A 445 1.45 7.94 22.69
N ALA A 446 1.96 8.33 21.52
CA ALA A 446 2.05 9.70 21.06
C ALA A 446 1.17 9.91 19.83
N GLN A 447 0.24 10.86 20.01
CA GLN A 447 -0.70 11.37 19.03
C GLN A 447 0.05 12.12 17.92
N SER A 448 0.30 11.49 16.78
CA SER A 448 0.42 12.13 15.45
C SER A 448 0.94 11.11 14.43
N GLY A 449 0.03 10.34 13.85
CA GLY A 449 0.31 9.30 12.86
C GLY A 449 0.48 9.86 11.45
N VAL A 450 1.68 10.30 11.03
CA VAL A 450 1.90 10.47 9.57
C VAL A 450 1.78 9.06 8.98
N MET A 451 0.71 8.84 8.22
CA MET A 451 0.28 7.53 7.72
C MET A 451 0.23 7.65 6.21
N THR A 452 1.35 7.39 5.56
CA THR A 452 1.43 7.36 4.10
C THR A 452 0.67 6.15 3.58
N ALA A 453 -0.25 6.36 2.64
CA ALA A 453 -1.08 5.34 1.99
C ALA A 453 -0.30 4.37 1.06
N GLU A 454 1.02 4.33 1.20
CA GLU A 454 1.95 3.65 0.31
C GLU A 454 2.30 2.22 0.73
N THR A 455 2.07 1.83 1.98
CA THR A 455 2.66 0.61 2.56
C THR A 455 1.90 -0.69 2.29
N GLY A 456 0.73 -0.68 1.63
CA GLY A 456 -0.06 -1.90 1.38
C GLY A 456 -0.58 -2.60 2.64
N THR A 457 -0.31 -2.07 3.84
CA THR A 457 -0.67 -2.60 5.15
C THR A 457 -2.17 -2.57 5.43
N TYR A 458 -2.94 -1.72 4.73
CA TYR A 458 -4.37 -1.50 4.99
C TYR A 458 -5.21 -2.77 5.11
N ARG A 459 -4.86 -3.84 4.40
CA ARG A 459 -5.57 -5.13 4.44
C ARG A 459 -5.57 -5.78 5.82
N TRP A 460 -4.58 -5.54 6.67
CA TRP A 460 -4.50 -6.11 8.01
C TRP A 460 -4.95 -5.13 9.11
N MET A 461 -5.23 -3.87 8.76
CA MET A 461 -5.48 -2.82 9.76
C MET A 461 -6.86 -2.92 10.39
N ALA A 462 -6.91 -2.66 11.69
CA ALA A 462 -8.16 -2.54 12.44
C ALA A 462 -8.95 -1.28 12.03
N PRO A 463 -10.29 -1.31 12.10
CA PRO A 463 -11.13 -0.18 11.70
C PRO A 463 -10.79 1.10 12.45
N GLU A 464 -10.56 1.04 13.76
CA GLU A 464 -10.20 2.22 14.56
C GLU A 464 -8.84 2.83 14.19
N VAL A 465 -7.92 2.02 13.65
CA VAL A 465 -6.62 2.50 13.16
C VAL A 465 -6.79 3.18 11.80
N ILE A 466 -7.61 2.61 10.91
CA ILE A 466 -7.95 3.21 9.61
C ILE A 466 -8.65 4.56 9.80
N GLU A 467 -9.58 4.63 10.75
CA GLU A 467 -10.31 5.86 11.11
C GLU A 467 -9.47 6.84 11.95
N HIS A 468 -8.22 6.51 12.28
CA HIS A 468 -7.33 7.31 13.12
C HIS A 468 -7.96 7.70 14.48
N LYS A 469 -8.83 6.85 15.01
CA LYS A 469 -9.39 6.97 16.36
C LYS A 469 -8.32 6.61 17.39
N PRO A 470 -8.46 7.03 18.65
CA PRO A 470 -7.63 6.49 19.72
C PRO A 470 -7.77 4.96 19.75
N TYR A 471 -6.63 4.26 19.72
CA TYR A 471 -6.57 2.80 19.75
C TYR A 471 -5.53 2.34 20.77
N ASP A 472 -5.69 1.10 21.23
CA ASP A 472 -4.78 0.42 22.14
C ASP A 472 -4.21 -0.85 21.48
N HIS A 473 -3.72 -1.79 22.30
CA HIS A 473 -3.15 -3.04 21.84
C HIS A 473 -4.18 -3.98 21.16
N LYS A 474 -5.49 -3.71 21.27
CA LYS A 474 -6.55 -4.47 20.58
C LYS A 474 -6.53 -4.31 19.06
N ALA A 475 -5.88 -3.27 18.53
CA ALA A 475 -5.64 -3.13 17.10
C ALA A 475 -4.76 -4.28 16.54
N ASP A 476 -3.77 -4.73 17.32
CA ASP A 476 -2.92 -5.86 16.93
C ASP A 476 -3.71 -7.19 16.95
N ILE A 477 -4.74 -7.29 17.80
CA ILE A 477 -5.61 -8.48 17.85
C ILE A 477 -6.44 -8.61 16.56
N PHE A 478 -6.98 -7.50 16.07
CA PHE A 478 -7.67 -7.48 14.77
C PHE A 478 -6.73 -7.94 13.65
N SER A 479 -5.53 -7.36 13.62
CA SER A 479 -4.50 -7.68 12.64
C SER A 479 -4.12 -9.16 12.71
N PHE A 480 -4.03 -9.72 13.92
CA PHE A 480 -3.84 -11.14 14.14
C PHE A 480 -5.00 -11.99 13.59
N GLY A 481 -6.25 -11.55 13.71
CA GLY A 481 -7.39 -12.22 13.08
C GLY A 481 -7.26 -12.33 11.56
N ILE A 482 -6.80 -11.26 10.90
CA ILE A 482 -6.53 -11.27 9.45
C ILE A 482 -5.34 -12.19 9.12
N VAL A 483 -4.27 -12.17 9.93
CA VAL A 483 -3.16 -13.12 9.78
C VAL A 483 -3.65 -14.56 9.92
N MET A 484 -4.48 -14.87 10.91
CA MET A 484 -5.04 -16.21 11.11
C MET A 484 -5.85 -16.68 9.91
N TRP A 485 -6.63 -15.79 9.29
CA TRP A 485 -7.34 -16.07 8.04
C TRP A 485 -6.36 -16.38 6.90
N GLU A 486 -5.33 -15.56 6.72
CA GLU A 486 -4.31 -15.75 5.68
C GLU A 486 -3.52 -17.06 5.88
N LEU A 487 -3.21 -17.44 7.13
CA LEU A 487 -2.60 -18.73 7.44
C LEU A 487 -3.50 -19.92 7.11
N LEU A 488 -4.82 -19.74 7.27
CA LEU A 488 -5.82 -20.78 7.05
C LEU A 488 -6.10 -21.02 5.57
N THR A 489 -6.15 -19.95 4.78
CA THR A 489 -6.49 -20.02 3.35
C THR A 489 -5.27 -20.07 2.44
N GLY A 490 -4.13 -19.54 2.89
CA GLY A 490 -2.98 -19.28 2.02
C GLY A 490 -3.26 -18.18 0.98
N GLU A 491 -4.36 -17.44 1.11
CA GLU A 491 -4.77 -16.41 0.16
C GLU A 491 -4.42 -15.01 0.66
N ILE A 492 -4.22 -14.08 -0.28
CA ILE A 492 -4.02 -12.67 0.05
C ILE A 492 -5.34 -12.10 0.59
N PRO A 493 -5.36 -11.45 1.78
CA PRO A 493 -6.58 -10.86 2.33
C PRO A 493 -7.23 -9.86 1.38
N TYR A 494 -8.53 -10.04 1.12
CA TYR A 494 -9.30 -9.19 0.21
C TYR A 494 -8.69 -9.10 -1.20
N SER A 495 -8.19 -10.22 -1.75
CA SER A 495 -7.45 -10.28 -3.02
C SER A 495 -8.14 -9.62 -4.21
N SER A 496 -9.48 -9.55 -4.23
CA SER A 496 -10.28 -8.88 -5.26
C SER A 496 -10.37 -7.36 -5.12
N LEU A 497 -9.92 -6.78 -4.01
CA LEU A 497 -9.98 -5.35 -3.73
C LEU A 497 -8.58 -4.75 -3.69
N THR A 498 -8.44 -3.46 -4.02
CA THR A 498 -7.25 -2.68 -3.68
C THR A 498 -7.11 -2.54 -2.16
N PRO A 499 -5.91 -2.29 -1.62
CA PRO A 499 -5.73 -2.10 -0.16
C PRO A 499 -6.63 -1.01 0.43
N LEU A 500 -6.87 0.07 -0.31
CA LEU A 500 -7.71 1.18 0.16
C LEU A 500 -9.20 0.83 0.10
N GLN A 501 -9.67 0.16 -0.96
CA GLN A 501 -11.05 -0.38 -1.01
C GLN A 501 -11.31 -1.37 0.14
N ALA A 502 -10.33 -2.24 0.45
CA ALA A 502 -10.43 -3.14 1.59
C ALA A 502 -10.59 -2.37 2.90
N ALA A 503 -9.76 -1.33 3.14
CA ALA A 503 -9.88 -0.48 4.32
C ALA A 503 -11.24 0.22 4.43
N VAL A 504 -11.72 0.81 3.33
CA VAL A 504 -13.05 1.46 3.27
C VAL A 504 -14.16 0.45 3.56
N GLY A 505 -14.10 -0.74 2.95
CA GLY A 505 -15.06 -1.82 3.19
C GLY A 505 -15.07 -2.31 4.64
N VAL A 506 -13.90 -2.43 5.27
CA VAL A 506 -13.76 -2.81 6.69
C VAL A 506 -14.42 -1.79 7.60
N VAL A 507 -14.21 -0.50 7.35
CA VAL A 507 -14.74 0.60 8.19
C VAL A 507 -16.23 0.81 7.97
N GLN A 508 -16.67 0.93 6.72
CA GLN A 508 -18.03 1.36 6.38
C GLN A 508 -19.03 0.20 6.35
N LYS A 509 -18.60 -0.99 5.89
CA LYS A 509 -19.48 -2.15 5.66
C LYS A 509 -19.22 -3.30 6.64
N GLY A 510 -18.28 -3.14 7.57
CA GLY A 510 -17.87 -4.24 8.46
C GLY A 510 -17.28 -5.43 7.70
N LEU A 511 -16.70 -5.20 6.51
CA LEU A 511 -16.25 -6.26 5.61
C LEU A 511 -15.20 -7.15 6.29
N ARG A 512 -15.34 -8.48 6.16
CA ARG A 512 -14.36 -9.47 6.60
C ARG A 512 -14.13 -10.52 5.50
N PRO A 513 -12.92 -11.09 5.38
CA PRO A 513 -12.64 -12.19 4.46
C PRO A 513 -13.55 -13.40 4.72
N THR A 514 -13.94 -14.10 3.66
CA THR A 514 -14.82 -15.28 3.77
C THR A 514 -14.05 -16.47 4.35
N ILE A 515 -14.58 -17.09 5.40
CA ILE A 515 -13.97 -18.27 6.02
C ILE A 515 -14.44 -19.53 5.28
N PRO A 516 -13.54 -20.46 4.89
CA PRO A 516 -13.93 -21.71 4.24
C PRO A 516 -14.86 -22.58 5.13
N LYS A 517 -15.92 -23.15 4.55
CA LYS A 517 -16.95 -23.92 5.28
C LYS A 517 -16.42 -25.14 6.05
N ASN A 518 -15.31 -25.72 5.60
CA ASN A 518 -14.71 -26.92 6.20
C ASN A 518 -13.67 -26.61 7.30
N SER A 519 -13.59 -25.36 7.75
CA SER A 519 -12.65 -24.92 8.78
C SER A 519 -13.02 -25.46 10.17
N HIS A 520 -12.03 -25.64 11.05
CA HIS A 520 -12.26 -26.13 12.40
C HIS A 520 -13.15 -25.14 13.20
N PRO A 521 -14.31 -25.55 13.77
CA PRO A 521 -15.27 -24.61 14.37
C PRO A 521 -14.67 -23.70 15.43
N ARG A 522 -13.88 -24.24 16.36
CA ARG A 522 -13.21 -23.42 17.39
C ARG A 522 -12.18 -22.43 16.85
N LEU A 523 -11.61 -22.71 15.67
CA LEU A 523 -10.69 -21.79 14.99
C LEU A 523 -11.47 -20.65 14.34
N VAL A 524 -12.65 -20.95 13.79
CA VAL A 524 -13.60 -19.96 13.27
C VAL A 524 -14.04 -19.02 14.39
N GLU A 525 -14.50 -19.57 15.52
CA GLU A 525 -14.90 -18.77 16.70
C GLU A 525 -13.77 -17.85 17.19
N LEU A 526 -12.54 -18.36 17.26
CA LEU A 526 -11.37 -17.56 17.67
C LEU A 526 -11.09 -16.43 16.68
N LEU A 527 -11.09 -16.74 15.39
CA LEU A 527 -10.83 -15.79 14.31
C LEU A 527 -11.91 -14.70 14.30
N GLU A 528 -13.17 -15.09 14.44
CA GLU A 528 -14.31 -14.17 14.54
C GLU A 528 -14.27 -13.29 15.79
N GLY A 529 -13.81 -13.82 16.92
CA GLY A 529 -13.54 -13.04 18.11
C GLY A 529 -12.41 -12.02 17.93
N CYS A 530 -11.36 -12.35 17.18
CA CYS A 530 -10.20 -11.48 17.00
C CYS A 530 -10.52 -10.23 16.18
N TRP A 531 -11.39 -10.32 15.16
CA TRP A 531 -11.68 -9.21 14.24
C TRP A 531 -13.03 -8.51 14.48
N GLN A 532 -13.55 -8.58 15.69
CA GLN A 532 -14.77 -7.86 16.08
C GLN A 532 -14.65 -6.35 15.81
N GLN A 533 -15.77 -5.72 15.43
CA GLN A 533 -15.78 -4.29 15.14
C GLN A 533 -15.42 -3.48 16.38
N ASP A 534 -16.04 -3.80 17.51
CA ASP A 534 -15.70 -3.20 18.81
C ASP A 534 -14.38 -3.80 19.35
N PRO A 535 -13.34 -2.98 19.61
CA PRO A 535 -12.07 -3.45 20.18
C PRO A 535 -12.21 -4.10 21.56
N THR A 536 -13.24 -3.74 22.34
CA THR A 536 -13.44 -4.25 23.70
C THR A 536 -13.86 -5.72 23.72
N GLU A 537 -14.60 -6.16 22.70
CA GLU A 537 -15.06 -7.54 22.49
C GLU A 537 -13.94 -8.50 22.03
N ARG A 538 -12.82 -7.95 21.56
CA ARG A 538 -11.68 -8.77 21.08
C ARG A 538 -10.95 -9.41 22.27
N PRO A 539 -10.54 -10.69 22.20
CA PRO A 539 -9.75 -11.32 23.26
C PRO A 539 -8.36 -10.70 23.37
N ASN A 540 -7.69 -10.87 24.51
CA ASN A 540 -6.26 -10.58 24.65
C ASN A 540 -5.41 -11.76 24.19
N PHE A 541 -4.15 -11.54 23.81
CA PHE A 541 -3.27 -12.63 23.39
C PHE A 541 -3.08 -13.72 24.47
N SER A 542 -3.18 -13.38 25.76
CA SER A 542 -3.17 -14.37 26.85
C SER A 542 -4.33 -15.38 26.76
N GLU A 543 -5.53 -14.91 26.39
CA GLU A 543 -6.73 -15.72 26.18
C GLU A 543 -6.62 -16.53 24.89
N ILE A 544 -6.16 -15.89 23.80
CA ILE A 544 -5.90 -16.54 22.50
C ILE A 544 -4.95 -17.72 22.67
N ILE A 545 -3.86 -17.57 23.44
CA ILE A 545 -2.90 -18.63 23.72
C ILE A 545 -3.56 -19.84 24.40
N GLU A 546 -4.48 -19.61 25.33
CA GLU A 546 -5.19 -20.70 26.00
C GLU A 546 -6.17 -21.40 25.05
N ILE A 547 -6.91 -20.64 24.23
CA ILE A 547 -7.83 -21.18 23.22
C ILE A 547 -7.05 -22.05 22.21
N LEU A 548 -5.97 -21.53 21.62
CA LEU A 548 -5.13 -22.26 20.67
C LEU A 548 -4.55 -23.54 21.29
N ARG A 549 -4.18 -23.51 22.57
CA ARG A 549 -3.66 -24.68 23.29
C ARG A 549 -4.71 -25.77 23.44
N GLN A 550 -5.96 -25.41 23.68
CA GLN A 550 -7.07 -26.36 23.76
C GLN A 550 -7.37 -26.96 22.39
N ILE A 551 -7.42 -26.14 21.33
CA ILE A 551 -7.61 -26.63 19.95
C ILE A 551 -6.50 -27.62 19.58
N ALA A 552 -5.23 -27.30 19.86
CA ALA A 552 -4.12 -28.20 19.57
C ALA A 552 -4.21 -29.55 20.32
N LYS A 553 -4.70 -29.56 21.55
CA LYS A 553 -4.94 -30.81 22.31
C LYS A 553 -6.04 -31.66 21.65
N GLU A 554 -7.12 -31.04 21.17
CA GLU A 554 -8.21 -31.75 20.50
C GLU A 554 -7.78 -32.38 19.18
N VAL A 555 -7.03 -31.62 18.37
CA VAL A 555 -6.50 -32.09 17.08
C VAL A 555 -5.55 -33.28 17.29
N ASN A 556 -4.61 -33.18 18.24
CA ASN A 556 -3.68 -34.27 18.54
C ASN A 556 -4.37 -35.48 19.22
N GLY A 557 -5.45 -35.25 19.98
CA GLY A 557 -6.24 -36.30 20.61
C GLY A 557 -7.02 -37.14 19.59
N LYS A 558 -7.55 -36.50 18.53
CA LYS A 558 -8.26 -37.18 17.43
C LYS A 558 -7.33 -38.03 16.56
N GLU A 559 -6.08 -37.62 16.34
CA GLU A 559 -5.10 -38.43 15.61
C GLU A 559 -4.71 -39.70 16.38
N ARG A 560 -4.60 -39.62 17.71
CA ARG A 560 -4.27 -40.78 18.55
C ARG A 560 -5.41 -41.79 18.68
N SER A 561 -6.67 -41.35 18.62
CA SER A 561 -7.84 -42.26 18.66
C SER A 561 -8.14 -42.90 17.31
N SER A 562 -7.75 -42.26 16.19
CA SER A 562 -7.91 -42.83 14.84
C SER A 562 -6.73 -43.71 14.39
N GLY A 563 -5.57 -43.61 15.04
CA GLY A 563 -4.41 -44.51 14.82
C GLY A 563 -4.49 -45.89 15.52
N GLY A 564 -5.60 -46.20 16.21
CA GLY A 564 -5.75 -47.43 17.01
C GLY A 564 -6.25 -48.68 16.27
N VAL A 565 -6.50 -48.61 14.96
CA VAL A 565 -7.02 -49.75 14.17
C VAL A 565 -6.18 -49.96 12.91
N PHE A 566 -4.92 -50.38 13.09
CA PHE A 566 -4.24 -51.23 12.10
C PHE A 566 -3.22 -52.10 12.82
N SER A 567 -3.69 -53.27 13.25
CA SER A 567 -2.81 -54.37 13.61
C SER A 567 -2.22 -54.99 12.33
N SER A 568 -0.91 -55.22 12.36
CA SER A 568 -0.26 -56.38 11.74
C SER A 568 -0.37 -56.51 10.23
N LEU A 569 0.65 -56.06 9.48
CA LEU A 569 1.12 -56.79 8.29
C LEU A 569 2.63 -56.61 8.14
N LYS A 570 3.24 -57.75 7.81
CA LYS A 570 4.64 -58.11 7.97
C LYS A 570 5.57 -57.40 6.98
N TRP A 571 6.80 -57.20 7.46
CA TRP A 571 8.07 -57.38 6.76
C TRP A 571 7.96 -58.04 5.38
N ASN A 572 8.54 -57.39 4.36
CA ASN A 572 9.39 -58.06 3.38
C ASN A 572 10.32 -57.05 2.71
N HIS A 573 11.62 -57.27 2.92
CA HIS A 573 12.66 -56.85 1.99
C HIS A 573 12.43 -57.54 0.64
N HIS A 574 12.72 -56.84 -0.47
CA HIS A 574 13.57 -57.40 -1.52
C HIS A 574 13.99 -56.33 -2.55
N HIS A 575 15.32 -56.30 -2.74
CA HIS A 575 16.14 -55.81 -3.86
C HIS A 575 16.29 -54.31 -4.13
#